data_AF-A0A1H0FT93-F1
#
_entry.id   AF-A0A1H0FT93-F1
#
_cell.length_a   1.000
_cell.length_b   1.000
_cell.length_c   1.000
_cell.angle_alpha   90.00
_cell.angle_beta   90.00
_cell.angle_gamma   90.00
#
_symmetry.space_group_name_H-M   'P 1'
#
loop_
_entity.id
_entity.type
_entity.pdbx_description
1 polymer ?
#
loop_
_entity_poly.entity_id
_entity_poly.type
_entity_poly.pdbx_seq_one_letter_code
_entity_poly.pdbx_strand_id
1 'polypeptide(L)'
;MSIFTATHNNTLKHSLWLWFVVTLILTVAAFLAGGAWLFFSQGISPLSAAIFGGLLVLWALAYTLAYRRIITPLYRAYGQITACTNEMALGNLDAAGDITGQEYLTELSQNISSLSSSLNDYIYEISAVLSHLSVGDMAVKLSKSQQYSGDFMPIKNALKRIILSLNETFTEISRLVDKLTKVSKQLKNSAGSLAQGSAEQLQEITNLSELVTGISHHTADNASNAQLAAKSAMEAKERATTGNEYMNHLLVSMDEIGAASSDISTIIKLIDSIAFQTNVLALNASVEAARAGAAGKGFAVVANEVKQLALKSADAAKQTEELIYTSIQKVQEGVKTAEQTAEVFKDILSSVNITAELSGKIAGLSQAQAQDITRTTGIISGIAGVVDTNTANAQEVAAVSEELNNQAKSLKRLMKRFQLKGSRDASLDTAIQAKQALSARTLMQRLKEALSGCNVSGYDALLKNAVNSVPSIECLYLIDEEGIQVSSTVMSDAASKDVSEEFTPAMPGDCHAAKKYFTKALKLGGEVYQSEEYISGATGGLCRTFSALCTTECARLVVCIDTMCGIEVN
;
A
#
# COMPACT_ATOMS: atom_id res chain seq x y z
N MET A 1 4.79 34.80 52.23
CA MET A 1 6.05 34.21 52.75
C MET A 1 7.15 35.27 52.97
N SER A 2 7.21 36.35 52.17
CA SER A 2 8.16 37.47 52.34
C SER A 2 8.06 38.24 53.67
N ILE A 3 6.86 38.34 54.25
CA ILE A 3 6.64 39.02 55.55
C ILE A 3 7.28 38.21 56.69
N PHE A 4 7.27 36.88 56.61
CA PHE A 4 7.75 35.99 57.68
C PHE A 4 9.28 35.96 57.78
N THR A 5 9.98 36.08 56.64
CA THR A 5 11.45 36.13 56.58
C THR A 5 12.00 37.49 56.98
N ALA A 6 11.32 38.58 56.61
CA ALA A 6 11.68 39.93 57.06
C ALA A 6 11.53 40.09 58.59
N THR A 7 10.46 39.53 59.17
CA THR A 7 10.29 39.52 60.63
C THR A 7 11.35 38.67 61.31
N HIS A 8 11.70 37.50 60.77
CA HIS A 8 12.67 36.62 61.42
C HIS A 8 14.10 37.19 61.39
N ASN A 9 14.50 37.79 60.26
CA ASN A 9 15.80 38.43 60.12
C ASN A 9 15.95 39.61 61.12
N ASN A 10 14.91 40.44 61.23
CA ASN A 10 14.88 41.52 62.22
C ASN A 10 14.94 40.99 63.66
N THR A 11 14.23 39.91 63.99
CA THR A 11 14.30 39.32 65.34
C THR A 11 15.68 38.78 65.70
N LEU A 12 16.40 38.18 64.74
CA LEU A 12 17.74 37.64 64.96
C LEU A 12 18.78 38.76 65.10
N LYS A 13 18.67 39.82 64.27
CA LYS A 13 19.49 41.03 64.39
C LYS A 13 19.27 41.75 65.72
N HIS A 14 18.01 41.89 66.13
CA HIS A 14 17.67 42.46 67.43
C HIS A 14 18.21 41.61 68.57
N SER A 15 18.04 40.28 68.52
CA SER A 15 18.55 39.36 69.53
C SER A 15 20.08 39.39 69.66
N LEU A 16 20.82 39.33 68.55
CA LEU A 16 22.29 39.39 68.55
C LEU A 16 22.80 40.75 69.03
N TRP A 17 22.13 41.84 68.65
CA TRP A 17 22.45 43.17 69.15
C TRP A 17 22.14 43.31 70.65
N LEU A 18 21.02 42.76 71.11
CA LEU A 18 20.66 42.74 72.53
C LEU A 18 21.69 41.95 73.34
N TRP A 19 22.11 40.78 72.83
CA TRP A 19 23.17 39.97 73.42
C TRP A 19 24.48 40.73 73.49
N PHE A 20 24.88 41.41 72.40
CA PHE A 20 26.06 42.27 72.37
C PHE A 20 26.01 43.40 73.41
N VAL A 21 24.86 44.06 73.53
CA VAL A 21 24.68 45.14 74.52
C VAL A 21 24.72 44.57 75.94
N VAL A 22 24.06 43.45 76.20
CA VAL A 22 24.05 42.79 77.52
C VAL A 22 25.45 42.32 77.91
N THR A 23 26.20 41.66 77.01
CA THR A 23 27.56 41.21 77.29
C THR A 23 28.52 42.38 77.47
N LEU A 24 28.40 43.44 76.68
CA LEU A 24 29.18 44.66 76.85
C LEU A 24 28.88 45.35 78.20
N ILE A 25 27.61 45.41 78.62
CA ILE A 25 27.23 45.99 79.91
C ILE A 25 27.76 45.13 81.06
N LEU A 26 27.58 43.81 81.01
CA LEU A 26 28.02 42.90 82.07
C LEU A 26 29.55 42.92 82.26
N THR A 27 30.28 42.97 81.15
CA THR A 27 31.75 43.05 81.18
C THR A 27 32.25 44.40 81.67
N VAL A 28 31.62 45.51 81.25
CA VAL A 28 31.92 46.85 81.80
C VAL A 28 31.58 46.92 83.29
N ALA A 29 30.44 46.38 83.71
CA ALA A 29 30.04 46.32 85.12
C ALA A 29 31.01 45.47 85.96
N ALA A 30 31.44 44.31 85.45
CA ALA A 30 32.45 43.48 86.11
C ALA A 30 33.81 44.20 86.22
N PHE A 31 34.21 44.94 85.17
CA PHE A 31 35.43 45.75 85.17
C PHE A 31 35.35 46.89 86.20
N LEU A 32 34.21 47.60 86.27
CA LEU A 32 33.97 48.67 87.23
C LEU A 32 33.92 48.15 88.67
N ALA A 33 33.24 47.03 88.91
CA ALA A 33 33.17 46.40 90.24
C ALA A 33 34.55 45.90 90.70
N GLY A 34 35.32 45.26 89.83
CA GLY A 34 36.70 44.85 90.11
C GLY A 34 37.63 46.04 90.35
N GLY A 35 37.50 47.11 89.55
CA GLY A 35 38.24 48.36 89.73
C GLY A 35 37.91 49.06 91.05
N ALA A 36 36.64 49.13 91.44
CA ALA A 36 36.20 49.71 92.70
C ALA A 36 36.72 48.91 93.92
N TRP A 37 36.69 47.57 93.86
CA TRP A 37 37.23 46.72 94.90
C TRP A 37 38.75 46.89 95.09
N LEU A 38 39.50 46.98 93.99
CA LEU A 38 40.93 47.29 94.01
C LEU A 38 41.21 48.68 94.58
N PHE A 39 40.38 49.68 94.26
CA PHE A 39 40.51 51.05 94.77
C PHE A 39 40.35 51.13 96.30
N PHE A 40 39.34 50.43 96.84
CA PHE A 40 39.04 50.41 98.27
C PHE A 40 40.02 49.57 99.10
N SER A 41 40.58 48.49 98.53
CA SER A 41 41.44 47.56 99.28
C SER A 41 42.93 47.92 99.32
N GLN A 42 43.44 48.64 98.30
CA GLN A 42 44.88 48.84 98.10
C GLN A 42 45.32 50.33 98.07
N GLY A 43 44.40 51.29 98.22
CA GLY A 43 44.77 52.72 98.27
C GLY A 43 45.41 53.23 96.97
N ILE A 44 44.69 53.04 95.85
CA ILE A 44 45.21 53.26 94.50
C ILE A 44 45.38 54.75 94.17
N SER A 45 46.52 55.11 93.57
CA SER A 45 46.80 56.49 93.14
C SER A 45 45.87 56.95 91.98
N PRO A 46 45.60 58.26 91.82
CA PRO A 46 44.77 58.77 90.72
C PRO A 46 45.28 58.34 89.33
N LEU A 47 46.58 58.13 89.19
CA LEU A 47 47.24 57.75 87.92
C LEU A 47 46.84 56.34 87.47
N SER A 48 46.75 55.40 88.41
CA SER A 48 46.30 54.02 88.17
C SER A 48 44.81 53.92 87.85
N ALA A 49 43.97 54.83 88.38
CA ALA A 49 42.56 54.93 88.01
C ALA A 49 42.38 55.26 86.52
N ALA A 50 43.18 56.21 86.02
CA ALA A 50 43.16 56.65 84.63
C ALA A 50 43.62 55.54 83.67
N ILE A 51 44.63 54.75 84.05
CA ILE A 51 45.09 53.58 83.27
C ILE A 51 43.99 52.52 83.18
N PHE A 52 43.29 52.25 84.29
CA PHE A 52 42.20 51.26 84.32
C PHE A 52 41.00 51.70 83.46
N GLY A 53 40.65 52.99 83.51
CA GLY A 53 39.65 53.59 82.62
C GLY A 53 40.05 53.52 81.14
N GLY A 54 41.33 53.80 80.83
CA GLY A 54 41.86 53.68 79.47
C GLY A 54 41.82 52.24 78.93
N LEU A 55 42.16 51.25 79.76
CA LEU A 55 42.08 49.83 79.39
C LEU A 55 40.64 49.37 79.15
N LEU A 56 39.67 49.85 79.94
CA LEU A 56 38.25 49.57 79.72
C LEU A 56 37.76 50.14 78.39
N VAL A 57 38.15 51.38 78.07
CA VAL A 57 37.82 52.01 76.77
C VAL A 57 38.43 51.21 75.62
N LEU A 58 39.70 50.81 75.72
CA LEU A 58 40.37 49.99 74.70
C LEU A 58 39.71 48.61 74.55
N TRP A 59 39.31 47.98 75.65
CA TRP A 59 38.60 46.70 75.63
C TRP A 59 37.22 46.82 74.99
N ALA A 60 36.44 47.85 75.33
CA ALA A 60 35.14 48.12 74.71
C ALA A 60 35.30 48.43 73.20
N LEU A 61 36.35 49.15 72.81
CA LEU A 61 36.70 49.41 71.42
C LEU A 61 37.10 48.13 70.68
N ALA A 62 37.93 47.28 71.28
CA ALA A 62 38.31 46.00 70.71
C ALA A 62 37.10 45.05 70.57
N TYR A 63 36.21 45.00 71.56
CA TYR A 63 35.01 44.18 71.55
C TYR A 63 34.00 44.65 70.49
N THR A 64 33.76 45.96 70.40
CA THR A 64 32.91 46.55 69.34
C THR A 64 33.50 46.32 67.94
N LEU A 65 34.82 46.44 67.78
CA LEU A 65 35.52 46.15 66.53
C LEU A 65 35.43 44.67 66.14
N ALA A 66 35.65 43.74 67.09
CA ALA A 66 35.54 42.31 66.87
C ALA A 66 34.11 41.89 66.50
N TYR A 67 33.10 42.40 67.22
CA TYR A 67 31.69 42.18 66.88
C TYR A 67 31.36 42.69 65.48
N ARG A 68 31.82 43.91 65.14
CA ARG A 68 31.61 44.46 63.80
C ARG A 68 32.31 43.66 62.70
N ARG A 69 33.54 43.19 62.95
CA ARG A 69 34.36 42.41 62.00
C ARG A 69 33.84 40.98 61.76
N ILE A 70 33.23 40.33 62.74
CA ILE A 70 32.85 38.91 62.65
C ILE A 70 31.33 38.73 62.49
N ILE A 71 30.52 39.34 63.35
CA ILE A 71 29.07 39.08 63.41
C ILE A 71 28.33 39.78 62.26
N THR A 72 28.72 41.02 61.94
CA THR A 72 28.07 41.78 60.85
C THR A 72 28.18 41.10 59.48
N PRO A 73 29.35 40.62 59.02
CA PRO A 73 29.43 39.92 57.74
C PRO A 73 28.69 38.57 57.76
N LEU A 74 28.78 37.79 58.84
CA LEU A 74 28.04 36.53 58.99
C LEU A 74 26.52 36.72 58.88
N TYR A 75 25.97 37.75 59.52
CA TYR A 75 24.54 38.06 59.43
C TYR A 75 24.12 38.48 58.02
N ARG A 76 24.96 39.27 57.33
CA ARG A 76 24.72 39.63 55.91
C ARG A 76 24.74 38.40 55.01
N ALA A 77 25.70 37.49 55.22
CA ALA A 77 25.82 36.24 54.49
C ALA A 77 24.56 35.36 54.66
N TYR A 78 24.11 35.21 55.90
CA TYR A 78 22.89 34.46 56.22
C TYR A 78 21.65 35.04 55.53
N GLY A 79 21.49 36.37 55.56
CA GLY A 79 20.39 37.05 54.89
C GLY A 79 20.39 36.84 53.37
N GLN A 80 21.56 36.95 52.73
CA GLN A 80 21.72 36.73 51.28
C GLN A 80 21.43 35.29 50.88
N ILE A 81 21.98 34.31 51.61
CA ILE A 81 21.73 32.89 51.36
C ILE A 81 20.24 32.57 51.52
N THR A 82 19.60 33.07 52.57
CA THR A 82 18.17 32.84 52.83
C THR A 82 17.29 33.50 51.76
N ALA A 83 17.65 34.70 51.29
CA ALA A 83 16.93 35.34 50.19
C ALA A 83 17.06 34.51 48.91
N CYS A 84 18.29 34.09 48.57
CA CYS A 84 18.55 33.26 47.40
C CYS A 84 17.80 31.92 47.45
N THR A 85 17.84 31.20 48.57
CA THR A 85 17.19 29.88 48.65
C THR A 85 15.67 29.98 48.62
N ASN A 86 15.08 31.08 49.12
CA ASN A 86 13.66 31.36 48.94
C ASN A 86 13.31 31.61 47.47
N GLU A 87 14.12 32.39 46.75
CA GLU A 87 13.95 32.59 45.31
C GLU A 87 14.04 31.27 44.54
N MET A 88 15.03 30.43 44.86
CA MET A 88 15.16 29.09 44.28
C MET A 88 13.96 28.18 44.59
N ALA A 89 13.40 28.27 45.80
CA ALA A 89 12.19 27.52 46.18
C ALA A 89 10.94 27.98 45.41
N LEU A 90 10.92 29.24 44.95
CA LEU A 90 9.91 29.77 44.03
C LEU A 90 10.19 29.45 42.55
N GLY A 91 11.29 28.73 42.25
CA GLY A 91 11.69 28.34 40.90
C GLY A 91 12.66 29.30 40.21
N ASN A 92 13.09 30.38 40.87
CA ASN A 92 14.06 31.34 40.34
C ASN A 92 15.50 30.88 40.62
N LEU A 93 16.05 30.06 39.72
CA LEU A 93 17.40 29.48 39.85
C LEU A 93 18.54 30.45 39.46
N ASP A 94 18.24 31.63 38.92
CA ASP A 94 19.27 32.62 38.57
C ASP A 94 19.67 33.50 39.78
N ALA A 95 18.91 33.45 40.89
CA ALA A 95 19.17 34.19 42.12
C ALA A 95 20.49 33.82 42.83
N ALA A 96 21.05 32.63 42.53
CA ALA A 96 22.26 32.12 43.17
C ALA A 96 23.58 32.79 42.73
N GLY A 97 23.55 33.63 41.69
CA GLY A 97 24.70 34.42 41.26
C GLY A 97 25.03 35.61 42.16
N ASP A 98 24.11 36.00 43.04
CA ASP A 98 24.23 37.24 43.83
C ASP A 98 24.84 37.00 45.24
N ILE A 99 25.31 35.77 45.52
CA ILE A 99 26.00 35.40 46.77
C ILE A 99 27.52 35.65 46.61
N THR A 100 27.93 36.89 46.31
CA THR A 100 29.36 37.24 46.15
C THR A 100 29.90 37.98 47.38
N GLY A 101 31.11 37.61 47.83
CA GLY A 101 31.89 38.38 48.82
C GLY A 101 31.87 37.88 50.27
N GLN A 102 31.60 36.60 50.53
CA GLN A 102 31.56 36.04 51.89
C GLN A 102 32.76 35.13 52.15
N GLU A 103 33.76 35.62 52.87
CA GLU A 103 34.97 34.86 53.30
C GLU A 103 34.63 33.70 54.27
N TYR A 104 33.52 33.79 55.00
CA TYR A 104 33.16 32.85 56.08
C TYR A 104 32.24 31.70 55.66
N LEU A 105 31.49 31.84 54.55
CA LEU A 105 30.54 30.84 54.03
C LEU A 105 30.77 30.54 52.55
N THR A 106 32.00 30.71 52.07
CA THR A 106 32.36 30.58 50.66
C THR A 106 31.98 29.22 50.09
N GLU A 107 32.25 28.13 50.82
CA GLU A 107 31.95 26.76 50.37
C GLU A 107 30.43 26.52 50.24
N LEU A 108 29.63 26.95 51.22
CA LEU A 108 28.17 26.84 51.14
C LEU A 108 27.61 27.66 49.98
N SER A 109 28.11 28.89 49.80
CA SER A 109 27.75 29.74 48.68
C SER A 109 28.08 29.08 47.34
N GLN A 110 29.29 28.54 47.20
CA GLN A 110 29.72 27.84 45.99
C GLN A 110 28.84 26.61 45.73
N ASN A 111 28.55 25.80 46.74
CA ASN A 111 27.68 24.63 46.61
C ASN A 111 26.25 25.01 46.17
N ILE A 112 25.67 26.06 46.74
CA ILE A 112 24.35 26.57 46.34
C ILE A 112 24.38 27.08 44.90
N SER A 113 25.39 27.87 44.54
CA SER A 113 25.55 28.37 43.16
C SER A 113 25.77 27.23 42.16
N SER A 114 26.58 26.22 42.50
CA SER A 114 26.80 25.04 41.66
C SER A 114 25.56 24.18 41.53
N LEU A 115 24.79 23.98 42.60
CA LEU A 115 23.50 23.27 42.55
C LEU A 115 22.51 24.02 41.66
N SER A 116 22.38 25.33 41.86
CA SER A 116 21.47 26.17 41.07
C SER A 116 21.85 26.17 39.59
N SER A 117 23.15 26.29 39.28
CA SER A 117 23.66 26.20 37.91
C SER A 117 23.34 24.84 37.29
N SER A 118 23.60 23.75 38.01
CA SER A 118 23.34 22.38 37.51
C SER A 118 21.86 22.15 37.24
N LEU A 119 20.97 22.59 38.14
CA LEU A 119 19.52 22.50 37.95
C LEU A 119 19.05 23.36 36.77
N ASN A 120 19.59 24.57 36.62
CA ASN A 120 19.27 25.47 35.49
C ASN A 120 19.68 24.81 34.17
N ASP A 121 20.88 24.22 34.10
CA ASP A 121 21.34 23.53 32.88
C ASP A 121 20.49 22.28 32.55
N TYR A 122 20.09 21.49 33.55
CA TYR A 122 19.23 20.32 33.33
C TYR A 122 17.83 20.73 32.86
N ILE A 123 17.18 21.66 33.56
CA ILE A 123 15.86 22.18 33.17
C ILE A 123 15.93 22.81 31.78
N TYR A 124 17.03 23.50 31.46
CA TYR A 124 17.25 24.08 30.16
C TYR A 124 17.27 23.02 29.06
N GLU A 125 18.13 22.00 29.16
CA GLU A 125 18.21 20.97 28.13
C GLU A 125 16.90 20.17 28.01
N ILE A 126 16.24 19.85 29.13
CA ILE A 126 14.94 19.18 29.14
C ILE A 126 13.91 20.02 28.37
N SER A 127 13.82 21.31 28.70
CA SER A 127 12.85 22.22 28.07
C SER A 127 13.15 22.37 26.58
N ALA A 128 14.42 22.54 26.20
CA ALA A 128 14.82 22.66 24.80
C ALA A 128 14.42 21.39 24.01
N VAL A 129 14.79 20.20 24.50
CA VAL A 129 14.46 18.94 23.82
C VAL A 129 12.95 18.75 23.69
N LEU A 130 12.18 18.98 24.76
CA LEU A 130 10.72 18.85 24.71
C LEU A 130 10.09 19.87 23.75
N SER A 131 10.66 21.09 23.67
CA SER A 131 10.23 22.12 22.73
C SER A 131 10.46 21.73 21.27
N HIS A 132 11.60 21.11 20.96
CA HIS A 132 11.83 20.55 19.63
C HIS A 132 10.85 19.43 19.30
N LEU A 133 10.63 18.50 20.25
CA LEU A 133 9.73 17.38 20.02
C LEU A 133 8.27 17.82 19.80
N SER A 134 7.79 18.83 20.53
CA SER A 134 6.40 19.32 20.41
C SER A 134 6.11 19.93 19.04
N VAL A 135 7.10 20.58 18.42
CA VAL A 135 6.96 21.18 17.07
C VAL A 135 7.24 20.20 15.93
N GLY A 136 7.46 18.91 16.25
CA GLY A 136 7.74 17.89 15.25
C GLY A 136 9.21 17.75 14.89
N ASP A 137 10.14 18.46 15.55
CA ASP A 137 11.58 18.28 15.38
C ASP A 137 12.07 17.08 16.19
N MET A 138 12.07 15.92 15.54
CA MET A 138 12.60 14.69 16.11
C MET A 138 14.13 14.63 15.95
N ALA A 139 14.75 15.48 15.13
CA ALA A 139 16.18 15.46 14.86
C ALA A 139 17.04 16.12 15.96
N VAL A 140 16.40 16.68 17.01
CA VAL A 140 17.06 17.28 18.16
C VAL A 140 18.08 16.35 18.82
N LYS A 141 19.18 16.93 19.29
CA LYS A 141 20.28 16.20 19.93
C LYS A 141 20.44 16.69 21.36
N LEU A 142 20.61 15.74 22.27
CA LEU A 142 21.11 16.02 23.61
C LEU A 142 22.56 16.56 23.50
N SER A 143 22.87 17.55 24.33
CA SER A 143 24.19 18.11 24.46
C SER A 143 25.20 17.05 24.91
N LYS A 144 26.36 17.08 24.26
CA LYS A 144 27.49 16.21 24.63
C LYS A 144 28.23 16.73 25.86
N SER A 145 28.18 18.03 26.11
CA SER A 145 28.87 18.68 27.24
C SER A 145 28.10 18.56 28.55
N GLN A 146 26.76 18.42 28.50
CA GLN A 146 25.95 18.34 29.71
C GLN A 146 26.04 16.96 30.38
N GLN A 147 26.62 16.93 31.58
CA GLN A 147 26.72 15.72 32.39
C GLN A 147 25.63 15.71 33.46
N TYR A 148 24.66 14.82 33.26
CA TYR A 148 23.64 14.54 34.27
C TYR A 148 24.28 13.64 35.31
N SER A 149 24.07 13.97 36.59
CA SER A 149 24.65 13.24 37.71
C SER A 149 23.56 12.79 38.67
N GLY A 150 23.83 11.71 39.40
CA GLY A 150 22.90 11.16 40.40
C GLY A 150 21.52 10.86 39.82
N ASP A 151 20.49 11.31 40.54
CA ASP A 151 19.07 11.02 40.26
C ASP A 151 18.53 11.65 38.98
N PHE A 152 19.30 12.53 38.31
CA PHE A 152 18.91 13.12 37.03
C PHE A 152 19.28 12.23 35.83
N MET A 153 20.21 11.28 35.98
CA MET A 153 20.62 10.38 34.88
C MET A 153 19.45 9.62 34.22
N PRO A 154 18.45 9.09 34.98
CA PRO A 154 17.26 8.49 34.39
C PRO A 154 16.49 9.42 33.44
N ILE A 155 16.41 10.72 33.74
CA ILE A 155 15.71 11.71 32.89
C ILE A 155 16.43 11.86 31.56
N LYS A 156 17.76 12.00 31.57
CA LYS A 156 18.58 12.05 30.34
C LYS A 156 18.39 10.80 29.48
N ASN A 157 18.39 9.64 30.11
CA ASN A 157 18.18 8.37 29.42
C ASN A 157 16.76 8.27 28.83
N ALA A 158 15.74 8.74 29.55
CA ALA A 158 14.37 8.79 29.06
C ALA A 158 14.23 9.73 27.85
N LEU A 159 14.76 10.95 27.92
CA LEU A 159 14.79 11.89 26.79
C LEU A 159 15.48 11.30 25.57
N LYS A 160 16.68 10.71 25.76
CA LYS A 160 17.41 10.04 24.68
C LYS A 160 16.58 8.95 24.03
N ARG A 161 15.89 8.14 24.84
CA ARG A 161 15.08 7.03 24.36
C ARG A 161 13.83 7.51 23.61
N ILE A 162 13.20 8.60 24.06
CA ILE A 162 12.06 9.23 23.36
C ILE A 162 12.52 9.70 21.97
N ILE A 163 13.62 10.45 21.89
CA ILE A 163 14.17 10.93 20.61
C ILE A 163 14.45 9.77 19.65
N LEU A 164 15.15 8.74 20.13
CA LEU A 164 15.49 7.58 19.29
C LEU A 164 14.24 6.82 18.83
N SER A 165 13.33 6.52 19.75
CA SER A 165 12.11 5.75 19.46
C SER A 165 11.19 6.47 18.48
N LEU A 166 11.01 7.78 18.62
CA LEU A 166 10.18 8.56 17.70
C LEU A 166 10.81 8.63 16.31
N ASN A 167 12.13 8.87 16.21
CA ASN A 167 12.82 8.84 14.92
C ASN A 167 12.70 7.49 14.22
N GLU A 168 12.98 6.40 14.93
CA GLU A 168 12.89 5.04 14.37
C GLU A 168 11.46 4.76 13.88
N THR A 169 10.46 5.06 14.72
CA THR A 169 9.05 4.83 14.39
C THR A 169 8.61 5.63 13.16
N PHE A 170 8.87 6.94 13.12
CA PHE A 170 8.47 7.77 11.99
C PHE A 170 9.27 7.49 10.72
N THR A 171 10.54 7.07 10.84
CA THR A 171 11.33 6.62 9.69
C THR A 171 10.72 5.35 9.08
N GLU A 172 10.37 4.38 9.92
CA GLU A 172 9.73 3.13 9.48
C GLU A 172 8.37 3.42 8.82
N ILE A 173 7.54 4.29 9.42
CA ILE A 173 6.26 4.73 8.84
C ILE A 173 6.48 5.39 7.47
N SER A 174 7.44 6.31 7.34
CA SER A 174 7.74 6.95 6.05
C SER A 174 8.14 5.93 4.98
N ARG A 175 8.93 4.92 5.36
CA ARG A 175 9.35 3.85 4.46
C ARG A 175 8.17 2.96 4.03
N LEU A 176 7.27 2.63 4.96
CA LEU A 176 6.05 1.89 4.70
C LEU A 176 5.11 2.65 3.77
N VAL A 177 4.97 3.96 3.93
CA VAL A 177 4.17 4.82 3.05
C VAL A 177 4.70 4.84 1.61
N ASP A 178 6.01 4.94 1.44
CA ASP A 178 6.64 4.86 0.12
C ASP A 178 6.44 3.47 -0.51
N LYS A 179 6.53 2.40 0.29
CA LYS A 179 6.25 1.04 -0.17
C LYS A 179 4.78 0.89 -0.58
N LEU A 180 3.84 1.38 0.24
CA LEU A 180 2.40 1.35 -0.04
C LEU A 180 2.10 2.07 -1.36
N THR A 181 2.66 3.27 -1.56
CA THR A 181 2.50 4.03 -2.81
C THR A 181 2.96 3.23 -4.03
N LYS A 182 4.11 2.54 -3.94
CA LYS A 182 4.63 1.69 -5.02
C LYS A 182 3.72 0.48 -5.28
N VAL A 183 3.31 -0.22 -4.22
CA VAL A 183 2.44 -1.39 -4.31
C VAL A 183 1.08 -1.03 -4.91
N SER A 184 0.45 0.06 -4.47
CA SER A 184 -0.82 0.54 -5.01
C SER A 184 -0.72 0.87 -6.52
N LYS A 185 0.36 1.52 -6.96
CA LYS A 185 0.59 1.76 -8.40
C LYS A 185 0.76 0.46 -9.19
N GLN A 186 1.54 -0.48 -8.65
CA GLN A 186 1.72 -1.78 -9.27
C GLN A 186 0.39 -2.53 -9.39
N LEU A 187 -0.41 -2.52 -8.32
CA LEU A 187 -1.71 -3.19 -8.28
C LEU A 187 -2.70 -2.58 -9.28
N LYS A 188 -2.74 -1.25 -9.40
CA LYS A 188 -3.52 -0.54 -10.44
C LYS A 188 -3.10 -0.96 -11.86
N ASN A 189 -1.79 -1.04 -12.12
CA ASN A 189 -1.29 -1.46 -13.43
C ASN A 189 -1.64 -2.92 -13.73
N SER A 190 -1.42 -3.83 -12.77
CA SER A 190 -1.77 -5.25 -12.90
C SER A 190 -3.27 -5.45 -13.12
N ALA A 191 -4.11 -4.69 -12.41
CA ALA A 191 -5.54 -4.68 -12.62
C ALA A 191 -5.91 -4.19 -14.03
N GLY A 192 -5.27 -3.13 -14.53
CA GLY A 192 -5.44 -2.68 -15.92
C GLY A 192 -5.09 -3.76 -16.94
N SER A 193 -3.97 -4.46 -16.76
CA SER A 193 -3.58 -5.60 -17.62
C SER A 193 -4.56 -6.77 -17.52
N LEU A 194 -5.08 -7.06 -16.33
CA LEU A 194 -6.09 -8.12 -16.13
C LEU A 194 -7.40 -7.78 -16.85
N ALA A 195 -7.86 -6.53 -16.75
CA ALA A 195 -9.06 -6.06 -17.44
C ALA A 195 -8.89 -6.15 -18.97
N GLN A 196 -7.73 -5.72 -19.49
CA GLN A 196 -7.44 -5.83 -20.92
C GLN A 196 -7.38 -7.29 -21.37
N GLY A 197 -6.64 -8.15 -20.68
CA GLY A 197 -6.55 -9.57 -21.02
C GLY A 197 -7.89 -10.29 -20.91
N SER A 198 -8.76 -9.88 -19.99
CA SER A 198 -10.12 -10.41 -19.87
C SER A 198 -10.99 -9.98 -21.05
N ALA A 199 -10.87 -8.73 -21.52
CA ALA A 199 -11.57 -8.26 -22.72
C ALA A 199 -11.12 -9.01 -23.98
N GLU A 200 -9.81 -9.24 -24.12
CA GLU A 200 -9.24 -10.06 -25.21
C GLU A 200 -9.75 -11.51 -25.15
N GLN A 201 -9.79 -12.12 -23.95
CA GLN A 201 -10.38 -13.45 -23.76
C GLN A 201 -11.86 -13.51 -24.14
N LEU A 202 -12.64 -12.49 -23.81
CA LEU A 202 -14.06 -12.44 -24.15
C LEU A 202 -14.29 -12.42 -25.67
N GLN A 203 -13.42 -11.72 -26.41
CA GLN A 203 -13.45 -11.73 -27.87
C GLN A 203 -13.17 -13.13 -28.43
N GLU A 204 -12.16 -13.82 -27.92
CA GLU A 204 -11.84 -15.19 -28.35
C GLU A 204 -12.96 -16.18 -28.00
N ILE A 205 -13.60 -16.02 -26.84
CA ILE A 205 -14.77 -16.81 -26.45
C ILE A 205 -15.95 -16.59 -27.41
N THR A 206 -16.15 -15.36 -27.86
CA THR A 206 -17.20 -15.03 -28.84
C THR A 206 -16.93 -15.73 -30.17
N ASN A 207 -15.70 -15.66 -30.67
CA ASN A 207 -15.28 -16.37 -31.89
C ASN A 207 -15.43 -17.89 -31.74
N LEU A 208 -15.06 -18.45 -30.58
CA LEU A 208 -15.22 -19.87 -30.28
C LEU A 208 -16.70 -20.28 -30.28
N SER A 209 -17.58 -19.45 -29.72
CA SER A 209 -19.02 -19.70 -29.71
C SER A 209 -19.60 -19.75 -31.13
N GLU A 210 -19.16 -18.86 -32.01
CA GLU A 210 -19.56 -18.88 -33.43
C GLU A 210 -19.07 -20.15 -34.13
N LEU A 211 -17.80 -20.53 -33.93
CA LEU A 211 -17.23 -21.76 -34.49
C LEU A 211 -18.01 -23.00 -34.04
N VAL A 212 -18.30 -23.11 -32.74
CA VAL A 212 -19.04 -24.25 -32.16
C VAL A 212 -20.48 -24.31 -32.70
N THR A 213 -21.11 -23.16 -32.90
CA THR A 213 -22.44 -23.08 -33.54
C THR A 213 -22.38 -23.60 -34.98
N GLY A 214 -21.36 -23.22 -35.74
CA GLY A 214 -21.11 -23.75 -37.08
C GLY A 214 -20.91 -25.27 -37.10
N ILE A 215 -20.13 -25.82 -36.16
CA ILE A 215 -19.94 -27.27 -36.01
C ILE A 215 -21.26 -27.96 -35.67
N SER A 216 -22.10 -27.35 -34.83
CA SER A 216 -23.44 -27.88 -34.51
C SER A 216 -24.30 -28.03 -35.77
N HIS A 217 -24.31 -27.01 -36.63
CA HIS A 217 -25.05 -27.04 -37.90
C HIS A 217 -24.54 -28.15 -38.82
N HIS A 218 -23.23 -28.24 -39.05
CA HIS A 218 -22.65 -29.29 -39.89
C HIS A 218 -22.91 -30.70 -39.35
N THR A 219 -22.97 -30.85 -38.03
CA THR A 219 -23.27 -32.14 -37.39
C THR A 219 -24.74 -32.52 -37.60
N ALA A 220 -25.68 -31.56 -37.54
CA ALA A 220 -27.08 -31.80 -37.86
C ALA A 220 -27.27 -32.17 -39.35
N ASP A 221 -26.57 -31.49 -40.25
CA ASP A 221 -26.58 -31.82 -41.68
C ASP A 221 -26.04 -33.22 -41.94
N ASN A 222 -24.97 -33.63 -41.25
CA ASN A 222 -24.44 -34.99 -41.34
C ASN A 222 -25.45 -36.05 -40.89
N ALA A 223 -26.20 -35.79 -39.80
CA ALA A 223 -27.25 -36.69 -39.35
C ALA A 223 -28.36 -36.84 -40.40
N SER A 224 -28.80 -35.73 -40.99
CA SER A 224 -29.81 -35.70 -42.05
C SER A 224 -29.34 -36.42 -43.32
N ASN A 225 -28.14 -36.12 -43.79
CA ASN A 225 -27.54 -36.76 -44.96
C ASN A 225 -27.36 -38.27 -44.76
N ALA A 226 -26.97 -38.70 -43.56
CA ALA A 226 -26.86 -40.10 -43.21
C ALA A 226 -28.22 -40.81 -43.19
N GLN A 227 -29.28 -40.16 -42.71
CA GLN A 227 -30.65 -40.69 -42.81
C GLN A 227 -31.11 -40.83 -44.27
N LEU A 228 -30.82 -39.84 -45.12
CA LEU A 228 -31.13 -39.91 -46.55
C LEU A 228 -30.37 -41.04 -47.25
N ALA A 229 -29.11 -41.25 -46.91
CA ALA A 229 -28.30 -42.35 -47.42
C ALA A 229 -28.86 -43.72 -46.97
N ALA A 230 -29.24 -43.85 -45.70
CA ALA A 230 -29.88 -45.07 -45.18
C ALA A 230 -31.19 -45.38 -45.91
N LYS A 231 -32.03 -44.37 -46.15
CA LYS A 231 -33.28 -44.52 -46.91
C LYS A 231 -33.00 -44.96 -48.35
N SER A 232 -32.06 -44.31 -49.03
CA SER A 232 -31.68 -44.65 -50.40
C SER A 232 -31.13 -46.08 -50.50
N ALA A 233 -30.37 -46.53 -49.50
CA ALA A 233 -29.90 -47.90 -49.41
C ALA A 233 -31.08 -48.87 -49.24
N MET A 234 -32.07 -48.57 -48.40
CA MET A 234 -33.27 -49.43 -48.28
C MET A 234 -34.06 -49.52 -49.59
N GLU A 235 -34.21 -48.41 -50.33
CA GLU A 235 -34.86 -48.42 -51.65
C GLU A 235 -34.06 -49.26 -52.68
N ALA A 236 -32.72 -49.16 -52.65
CA ALA A 236 -31.85 -49.99 -53.49
C ALA A 236 -31.97 -51.49 -53.14
N LYS A 237 -32.10 -51.82 -51.86
CA LYS A 237 -32.32 -53.19 -51.38
C LYS A 237 -33.62 -53.77 -51.91
N GLU A 238 -34.70 -53.00 -51.87
CA GLU A 238 -36.00 -53.43 -52.41
C GLU A 238 -35.88 -53.76 -53.91
N ARG A 239 -35.28 -52.85 -54.70
CA ARG A 239 -35.07 -53.09 -56.14
C ARG A 239 -34.17 -54.29 -56.43
N ALA A 240 -33.10 -54.47 -55.66
CA ALA A 240 -32.22 -55.63 -55.79
C ALA A 240 -32.93 -56.95 -55.41
N THR A 241 -33.85 -56.90 -54.45
CA THR A 241 -34.67 -58.05 -54.04
C THR A 241 -35.59 -58.46 -55.20
N THR A 242 -36.33 -57.49 -55.78
CA THR A 242 -37.17 -57.74 -56.95
C THR A 242 -36.34 -58.22 -58.16
N GLY A 243 -35.14 -57.66 -58.37
CA GLY A 243 -34.22 -58.13 -59.41
C GLY A 243 -33.81 -59.60 -59.24
N ASN A 244 -33.52 -60.01 -58.00
CA ASN A 244 -33.21 -61.40 -57.66
C ASN A 244 -34.43 -62.32 -57.86
N GLU A 245 -35.64 -61.87 -57.52
CA GLU A 245 -36.88 -62.61 -57.78
C GLU A 245 -37.08 -62.85 -59.28
N TYR A 246 -36.88 -61.82 -60.12
CA TYR A 246 -36.94 -61.99 -61.58
C TYR A 246 -35.89 -62.95 -62.12
N MET A 247 -34.69 -63.00 -61.55
CA MET A 247 -33.69 -64.01 -61.94
C MET A 247 -34.08 -65.42 -61.54
N ASN A 248 -34.69 -65.62 -60.37
CA ASN A 248 -35.25 -66.92 -59.99
C ASN A 248 -36.36 -67.35 -60.97
N HIS A 249 -37.24 -66.44 -61.38
CA HIS A 249 -38.25 -66.72 -62.40
C HIS A 249 -37.63 -67.06 -63.76
N LEU A 250 -36.55 -66.38 -64.16
CA LEU A 250 -35.83 -66.66 -65.39
C LEU A 250 -35.18 -68.05 -65.36
N LEU A 251 -34.58 -68.44 -64.23
CA LEU A 251 -34.00 -69.77 -64.05
C LEU A 251 -35.04 -70.87 -64.21
N VAL A 252 -36.22 -70.72 -63.58
CA VAL A 252 -37.34 -71.67 -63.76
C VAL A 252 -37.77 -71.75 -65.23
N SER A 253 -37.90 -70.60 -65.90
CA SER A 253 -38.27 -70.56 -67.33
C SER A 253 -37.23 -71.25 -68.21
N MET A 254 -35.94 -71.09 -67.91
CA MET A 254 -34.86 -71.74 -68.67
C MET A 254 -34.83 -73.26 -68.44
N ASP A 255 -35.12 -73.72 -67.23
CA ASP A 255 -35.27 -75.15 -66.94
C ASP A 255 -36.46 -75.75 -67.71
N GLU A 256 -37.60 -75.06 -67.76
CA GLU A 256 -38.77 -75.47 -68.55
C GLU A 256 -38.46 -75.53 -70.05
N ILE A 257 -37.75 -74.52 -70.59
CA ILE A 257 -37.31 -74.52 -72.01
C ILE A 257 -36.31 -75.65 -72.27
N GLY A 258 -35.40 -75.92 -71.33
CA GLY A 258 -34.44 -77.01 -71.41
C GLY A 258 -35.13 -78.37 -71.45
N ALA A 259 -36.11 -78.59 -70.57
CA ALA A 259 -36.94 -79.79 -70.55
C ALA A 259 -37.73 -79.97 -71.85
N ALA A 260 -38.42 -78.92 -72.31
CA ALA A 260 -39.17 -78.95 -73.56
C ALA A 260 -38.27 -79.24 -74.78
N SER A 261 -37.05 -78.69 -74.80
CA SER A 261 -36.07 -78.97 -75.86
C SER A 261 -35.59 -80.43 -75.83
N SER A 262 -35.45 -81.04 -74.65
CA SER A 262 -35.11 -82.46 -74.49
C SER A 262 -36.24 -83.38 -74.99
N ASP A 263 -37.48 -83.02 -74.68
CA ASP A 263 -38.66 -83.73 -75.19
C ASP A 263 -38.73 -83.67 -76.72
N ILE A 264 -38.48 -82.48 -77.31
CA ILE A 264 -38.40 -82.34 -78.77
C ILE A 264 -37.27 -83.21 -79.35
N SER A 265 -36.08 -83.22 -78.73
CA SER A 265 -34.97 -84.09 -79.17
C SER A 265 -35.39 -85.56 -79.20
N THR A 266 -36.14 -86.02 -78.20
CA THR A 266 -36.66 -87.39 -78.14
C THR A 266 -37.65 -87.67 -79.26
N ILE A 267 -38.54 -86.72 -79.58
CA ILE A 267 -39.49 -86.83 -80.70
C ILE A 267 -38.74 -86.88 -82.04
N ILE A 268 -37.72 -86.04 -82.24
CA ILE A 268 -36.93 -86.03 -83.48
C ILE A 268 -36.19 -87.36 -83.69
N LYS A 269 -35.62 -87.96 -82.64
CA LYS A 269 -35.01 -89.30 -82.70
C LYS A 269 -36.02 -90.38 -83.09
N LEU A 270 -37.26 -90.28 -82.59
CA LEU A 270 -38.34 -91.17 -83.01
C LEU A 270 -38.68 -90.98 -84.49
N ILE A 271 -38.73 -89.74 -84.99
CA ILE A 271 -38.97 -89.44 -86.41
C ILE A 271 -37.85 -90.01 -87.29
N ASP A 272 -36.59 -89.86 -86.91
CA ASP A 272 -35.45 -90.47 -87.63
C ASP A 272 -35.57 -92.01 -87.65
N SER A 273 -35.95 -92.62 -86.53
CA SER A 273 -36.22 -94.06 -86.45
C SER A 273 -37.36 -94.49 -87.39
N ILE A 274 -38.46 -93.73 -87.44
CA ILE A 274 -39.58 -93.99 -88.37
C ILE A 274 -39.13 -93.83 -89.82
N ALA A 275 -38.34 -92.79 -90.14
CA ALA A 275 -37.80 -92.57 -91.47
C ALA A 275 -36.89 -93.74 -91.89
N PHE A 276 -36.03 -94.22 -91.00
CA PHE A 276 -35.19 -95.40 -91.23
C PHE A 276 -36.03 -96.67 -91.47
N GLN A 277 -37.03 -96.94 -90.64
CA GLN A 277 -37.95 -98.08 -90.83
C GLN A 277 -38.70 -97.97 -92.16
N THR A 278 -39.14 -96.77 -92.54
CA THR A 278 -39.83 -96.50 -93.82
C THR A 278 -38.89 -96.73 -95.00
N ASN A 279 -37.63 -96.31 -94.90
CA ASN A 279 -36.60 -96.58 -95.91
C ASN A 279 -36.34 -98.09 -96.08
N VAL A 280 -36.30 -98.86 -94.98
CA VAL A 280 -36.15 -100.33 -95.02
C VAL A 280 -37.39 -101.00 -95.65
N LEU A 281 -38.60 -100.55 -95.29
CA LEU A 281 -39.85 -101.03 -95.90
C LEU A 281 -39.89 -100.73 -97.40
N ALA A 282 -39.50 -99.53 -97.81
CA ALA A 282 -39.44 -99.12 -99.21
C ALA A 282 -38.37 -99.89 -100.00
N LEU A 283 -37.24 -100.20 -99.38
CA LEU A 283 -36.20 -101.06 -99.95
C LEU A 283 -36.74 -102.48 -100.17
N ASN A 284 -37.40 -103.07 -99.17
CA ASN A 284 -38.04 -104.39 -99.28
C ASN A 284 -39.10 -104.40 -100.38
N ALA A 285 -39.93 -103.36 -100.47
CA ALA A 285 -40.93 -103.21 -101.52
C ALA A 285 -40.31 -103.05 -102.91
N SER A 286 -39.19 -102.32 -103.03
CA SER A 286 -38.44 -102.18 -104.29
C SER A 286 -37.86 -103.51 -104.76
N VAL A 287 -37.33 -104.32 -103.83
CA VAL A 287 -36.82 -105.68 -104.11
C VAL A 287 -37.93 -106.61 -104.56
N GLU A 288 -39.08 -106.62 -103.88
CA GLU A 288 -40.22 -107.47 -104.26
C GLU A 288 -40.88 -107.01 -105.57
N ALA A 289 -40.89 -105.71 -105.86
CA ALA A 289 -41.32 -105.17 -107.14
C ALA A 289 -40.38 -105.57 -108.29
N ALA A 290 -39.06 -105.60 -108.05
CA ALA A 290 -38.08 -106.13 -109.03
C ALA A 290 -38.28 -107.64 -109.27
N ARG A 291 -38.63 -108.39 -108.22
CA ARG A 291 -38.94 -109.83 -108.28
C ARG A 291 -40.23 -110.15 -109.05
N ALA A 292 -41.22 -109.26 -109.03
CA ALA A 292 -42.46 -109.36 -109.80
C ALA A 292 -42.33 -109.01 -111.30
N GLY A 293 -41.14 -108.62 -111.78
CA GLY A 293 -40.84 -108.41 -113.20
C GLY A 293 -41.69 -107.30 -113.85
N ALA A 294 -42.33 -107.58 -114.99
CA ALA A 294 -43.10 -106.58 -115.74
C ALA A 294 -44.35 -106.06 -115.00
N ALA A 295 -44.98 -106.89 -114.15
CA ALA A 295 -46.17 -106.52 -113.37
C ALA A 295 -45.86 -105.59 -112.18
N GLY A 296 -44.60 -105.56 -111.71
CA GLY A 296 -44.15 -104.76 -110.56
C GLY A 296 -43.65 -103.35 -110.90
N LYS A 297 -43.56 -102.95 -112.18
CA LYS A 297 -42.94 -101.68 -112.59
C LYS A 297 -43.56 -100.43 -111.96
N GLY A 298 -44.89 -100.37 -111.84
CA GLY A 298 -45.58 -99.25 -111.18
C GLY A 298 -45.31 -99.20 -109.67
N PHE A 299 -45.28 -100.35 -109.01
CA PHE A 299 -44.92 -100.48 -107.59
C PHE A 299 -43.45 -100.12 -107.32
N ALA A 300 -42.53 -100.46 -108.23
CA ALA A 300 -41.11 -100.12 -108.11
C ALA A 300 -40.87 -98.60 -108.11
N VAL A 301 -41.63 -97.84 -108.93
CA VAL A 301 -41.56 -96.37 -108.94
C VAL A 301 -42.04 -95.79 -107.62
N VAL A 302 -43.19 -96.25 -107.11
CA VAL A 302 -43.72 -95.81 -105.81
C VAL A 302 -42.76 -96.16 -104.68
N ALA A 303 -42.20 -97.38 -104.66
CA ALA A 303 -41.26 -97.80 -103.63
C ALA A 303 -39.96 -96.97 -103.65
N ASN A 304 -39.45 -96.59 -104.84
CA ASN A 304 -38.30 -95.70 -104.94
C ASN A 304 -38.62 -94.27 -104.50
N GLU A 305 -39.81 -93.76 -104.79
CA GLU A 305 -40.26 -92.43 -104.33
C GLU A 305 -40.42 -92.39 -102.80
N VAL A 306 -41.02 -93.42 -102.20
CA VAL A 306 -41.13 -93.58 -100.74
C VAL A 306 -39.74 -93.68 -100.10
N LYS A 307 -38.79 -94.38 -100.74
CA LYS A 307 -37.40 -94.47 -100.29
C LYS A 307 -36.72 -93.09 -100.28
N GLN A 308 -36.85 -92.32 -101.36
CA GLN A 308 -36.29 -90.98 -101.45
C GLN A 308 -36.92 -90.03 -100.42
N LEU A 309 -38.23 -90.12 -100.19
CA LEU A 309 -38.93 -89.32 -99.17
C LEU A 309 -38.47 -89.70 -97.75
N ALA A 310 -38.25 -90.99 -97.49
CA ALA A 310 -37.73 -91.48 -96.21
C ALA A 310 -36.30 -90.99 -95.94
N LEU A 311 -35.41 -91.06 -96.93
CA LEU A 311 -34.05 -90.50 -96.83
C LEU A 311 -34.06 -88.98 -96.60
N LYS A 312 -34.94 -88.25 -97.30
CA LYS A 312 -35.10 -86.81 -97.11
C LYS A 312 -35.67 -86.46 -95.74
N SER A 313 -36.57 -87.30 -95.20
CA SER A 313 -37.12 -87.14 -93.85
C SER A 313 -36.07 -87.40 -92.77
N ALA A 314 -35.21 -88.40 -92.96
CA ALA A 314 -34.08 -88.68 -92.06
C ALA A 314 -33.06 -87.53 -92.06
N ASP A 315 -32.72 -86.98 -93.24
CA ASP A 315 -31.82 -85.83 -93.33
C ASP A 315 -32.39 -84.58 -92.64
N ALA A 316 -33.68 -84.29 -92.84
CA ALA A 316 -34.38 -83.20 -92.15
C ALA A 316 -34.47 -83.41 -90.63
N ALA A 317 -34.73 -84.66 -90.19
CA ALA A 317 -34.72 -85.01 -88.77
C ALA A 317 -33.34 -84.76 -88.15
N LYS A 318 -32.26 -85.19 -88.83
CA LYS A 318 -30.88 -84.98 -88.37
C LYS A 318 -30.50 -83.50 -88.28
N GLN A 319 -30.86 -82.68 -89.28
CA GLN A 319 -30.65 -81.23 -89.23
C GLN A 319 -31.44 -80.58 -88.07
N THR A 320 -32.67 -81.05 -87.82
CA THR A 320 -33.48 -80.57 -86.68
C THR A 320 -32.87 -81.01 -85.35
N GLU A 321 -32.33 -82.22 -85.25
CA GLU A 321 -31.63 -82.70 -84.06
C GLU A 321 -30.42 -81.82 -83.72
N GLU A 322 -29.63 -81.43 -84.73
CA GLU A 322 -28.49 -80.52 -84.55
C GLU A 322 -28.93 -79.12 -84.05
N LEU A 323 -30.03 -78.58 -84.60
CA LEU A 323 -30.60 -77.31 -84.15
C LEU A 323 -31.11 -77.38 -82.70
N ILE A 324 -31.75 -78.49 -82.32
CA ILE A 324 -32.24 -78.71 -80.95
C ILE A 324 -31.06 -78.90 -79.99
N TYR A 325 -30.03 -79.65 -80.37
CA TYR A 325 -28.82 -79.81 -79.58
C TYR A 325 -28.14 -78.46 -79.32
N THR A 326 -28.01 -77.65 -80.36
CA THR A 326 -27.47 -76.28 -80.25
C THR A 326 -28.34 -75.41 -79.34
N SER A 327 -29.67 -75.54 -79.42
CA SER A 327 -30.61 -74.81 -78.56
C SER A 327 -30.45 -75.22 -77.09
N ILE A 328 -30.30 -76.51 -76.79
CA ILE A 328 -30.04 -77.01 -75.42
C ILE A 328 -28.74 -76.41 -74.88
N GLN A 329 -27.66 -76.39 -75.68
CA GLN A 329 -26.40 -75.78 -75.26
C GLN A 329 -26.56 -74.28 -74.96
N LYS A 330 -27.32 -73.55 -75.78
CA LYS A 330 -27.60 -72.12 -75.55
C LYS A 330 -28.44 -71.86 -74.32
N VAL A 331 -29.41 -72.73 -74.01
CA VAL A 331 -30.18 -72.68 -72.77
C VAL A 331 -29.29 -72.92 -71.56
N GLN A 332 -28.41 -73.92 -71.59
CA GLN A 332 -27.47 -74.18 -70.49
C GLN A 332 -26.50 -73.01 -70.25
N GLU A 333 -26.02 -72.38 -71.32
CA GLU A 333 -25.23 -71.15 -71.23
C GLU A 333 -26.04 -70.02 -70.57
N GLY A 334 -27.32 -69.86 -70.95
CA GLY A 334 -28.26 -68.92 -70.35
C GLY A 334 -28.53 -69.17 -68.87
N VAL A 335 -28.75 -70.42 -68.46
CA VAL A 335 -28.89 -70.83 -67.05
C VAL A 335 -27.67 -70.38 -66.25
N LYS A 336 -26.46 -70.73 -66.72
CA LYS A 336 -25.22 -70.36 -66.04
C LYS A 336 -25.08 -68.84 -65.87
N THR A 337 -25.41 -68.06 -66.89
CA THR A 337 -25.37 -66.58 -66.79
C THR A 337 -26.42 -66.06 -65.81
N ALA A 338 -27.63 -66.62 -65.81
CA ALA A 338 -28.69 -66.24 -64.88
C ALA A 338 -28.32 -66.59 -63.41
N GLU A 339 -27.72 -67.76 -63.17
CA GLU A 339 -27.22 -68.16 -61.84
C GLU A 339 -26.14 -67.20 -61.33
N GLN A 340 -25.16 -66.88 -62.18
CA GLN A 340 -24.11 -65.91 -61.84
C GLN A 340 -24.70 -64.52 -61.54
N THR A 341 -25.71 -64.11 -62.31
CA THR A 341 -26.39 -62.82 -62.09
C THR A 341 -27.18 -62.81 -60.78
N ALA A 342 -27.87 -63.91 -60.45
CA ALA A 342 -28.58 -64.06 -59.18
C ALA A 342 -27.62 -64.00 -57.98
N GLU A 343 -26.43 -64.60 -58.08
CA GLU A 343 -25.43 -64.53 -57.02
C GLU A 343 -24.92 -63.09 -56.83
N VAL A 344 -24.68 -62.34 -57.91
CA VAL A 344 -24.33 -60.91 -57.84
C VAL A 344 -25.43 -60.10 -57.16
N PHE A 345 -26.71 -60.39 -57.40
CA PHE A 345 -27.80 -59.73 -56.69
C PHE A 345 -27.78 -60.01 -55.18
N LYS A 346 -27.43 -61.23 -54.74
CA LYS A 346 -27.25 -61.52 -53.30
C LYS A 346 -26.12 -60.73 -52.68
N ASP A 347 -24.98 -60.61 -53.38
CA ASP A 347 -23.85 -59.81 -52.91
C ASP A 347 -24.19 -58.32 -52.81
N ILE A 348 -24.95 -57.80 -53.78
CA ILE A 348 -25.49 -56.43 -53.75
C ILE A 348 -26.41 -56.26 -52.54
N LEU A 349 -27.34 -57.19 -52.30
CA LEU A 349 -28.25 -57.14 -51.15
C LEU A 349 -27.49 -57.09 -49.82
N SER A 350 -26.44 -57.90 -49.68
CA SER A 350 -25.56 -57.89 -48.50
C SER A 350 -24.88 -56.53 -48.31
N SER A 351 -24.25 -56.00 -49.37
CA SER A 351 -23.53 -54.73 -49.35
C SER A 351 -24.43 -53.54 -49.05
N VAL A 352 -25.63 -53.53 -49.62
CA VAL A 352 -26.63 -52.49 -49.38
C VAL A 352 -27.15 -52.53 -47.94
N ASN A 353 -27.35 -53.72 -47.36
CA ASN A 353 -27.73 -53.86 -45.96
C ASN A 353 -26.68 -53.27 -45.01
N ILE A 354 -25.39 -53.57 -45.27
CA ILE A 354 -24.27 -53.02 -44.49
C ILE A 354 -24.23 -51.49 -44.62
N THR A 355 -24.45 -50.97 -45.84
CA THR A 355 -24.50 -49.52 -46.10
C THR A 355 -25.63 -48.86 -45.31
N ALA A 356 -26.83 -49.43 -45.32
CA ALA A 356 -27.97 -48.92 -44.55
C ALA A 356 -27.70 -48.91 -43.04
N GLU A 357 -27.09 -49.97 -42.50
CA GLU A 357 -26.74 -50.06 -41.08
C GLU A 357 -25.68 -49.01 -40.69
N LEU A 358 -24.63 -48.86 -41.49
CA LEU A 358 -23.58 -47.87 -41.26
C LEU A 358 -24.13 -46.44 -41.32
N SER A 359 -24.95 -46.12 -42.32
CA SER A 359 -25.62 -44.83 -42.42
C SER A 359 -26.53 -44.56 -41.23
N GLY A 360 -27.27 -45.57 -40.74
CA GLY A 360 -28.06 -45.46 -39.51
C GLY A 360 -27.20 -45.17 -38.27
N LYS A 361 -26.07 -45.85 -38.12
CA LYS A 361 -25.10 -45.59 -37.04
C LYS A 361 -24.52 -44.18 -37.11
N ILE A 362 -24.14 -43.71 -38.30
CA ILE A 362 -23.64 -42.34 -38.51
C ILE A 362 -24.70 -41.33 -38.08
N ALA A 363 -25.96 -41.51 -38.51
CA ALA A 363 -27.05 -40.61 -38.11
C ALA A 363 -27.23 -40.55 -36.59
N GLY A 364 -27.22 -41.70 -35.90
CA GLY A 364 -27.34 -41.77 -34.45
C GLY A 364 -26.17 -41.10 -33.71
N LEU A 365 -24.94 -41.35 -34.17
CA LEU A 365 -23.73 -40.74 -33.58
C LEU A 365 -23.70 -39.22 -33.80
N SER A 366 -24.06 -38.75 -35.00
CA SER A 366 -24.15 -37.32 -35.28
C SER A 366 -25.22 -36.63 -34.43
N GLN A 367 -26.37 -37.28 -34.20
CA GLN A 367 -27.40 -36.75 -33.28
C GLN A 367 -26.87 -36.60 -31.84
N ALA A 368 -26.14 -37.61 -31.33
CA ALA A 368 -25.52 -37.54 -30.01
C ALA A 368 -24.45 -36.43 -29.95
N GLN A 369 -23.64 -36.31 -31.00
CA GLN A 369 -22.61 -35.27 -31.10
C GLN A 369 -23.22 -33.86 -31.09
N ALA A 370 -24.37 -33.64 -31.75
CA ALA A 370 -25.07 -32.35 -31.70
C ALA A 370 -25.56 -31.98 -30.28
N GLN A 371 -25.99 -32.96 -29.49
CA GLN A 371 -26.35 -32.75 -28.08
C GLN A 371 -25.12 -32.39 -27.23
N ASP A 372 -23.98 -33.04 -27.48
CA ASP A 372 -22.73 -32.75 -26.78
C ASP A 372 -22.19 -31.35 -27.11
N ILE A 373 -22.34 -30.94 -28.37
CA ILE A 373 -22.03 -29.57 -28.81
C ILE A 373 -22.92 -28.56 -28.08
N THR A 374 -24.23 -28.83 -27.98
CA THR A 374 -25.16 -27.94 -27.24
C THR A 374 -24.73 -27.77 -25.77
N ARG A 375 -24.30 -28.86 -25.11
CA ARG A 375 -23.74 -28.79 -23.75
C ARG A 375 -22.45 -27.97 -23.70
N THR A 376 -21.58 -28.15 -24.69
CA THR A 376 -20.33 -27.40 -24.82
C THR A 376 -20.58 -25.90 -24.96
N THR A 377 -21.58 -25.49 -25.75
CA THR A 377 -21.99 -24.08 -25.87
C THR A 377 -22.45 -23.50 -24.53
N GLY A 378 -23.17 -24.27 -23.72
CA GLY A 378 -23.55 -23.86 -22.37
C GLY A 378 -22.33 -23.62 -21.45
N ILE A 379 -21.32 -24.49 -21.53
CA ILE A 379 -20.05 -24.32 -20.78
C ILE A 379 -19.32 -23.05 -21.23
N ILE A 380 -19.24 -22.81 -22.54
CA ILE A 380 -18.61 -21.60 -23.11
C ILE A 380 -19.29 -20.33 -22.59
N SER A 381 -20.62 -20.32 -22.52
CA SER A 381 -21.38 -19.20 -21.94
C SER A 381 -21.05 -18.99 -20.45
N GLY A 382 -20.89 -20.08 -19.68
CA GLY A 382 -20.43 -20.00 -18.29
C GLY A 382 -19.02 -19.40 -18.15
N ILE A 383 -18.09 -19.76 -19.03
CA ILE A 383 -16.74 -19.18 -19.06
C ILE A 383 -16.80 -17.68 -19.38
N ALA A 384 -17.64 -17.27 -20.34
CA ALA A 384 -17.84 -15.85 -20.65
C ALA A 384 -18.27 -15.04 -19.42
N GLY A 385 -19.19 -15.56 -18.61
CA GLY A 385 -19.62 -14.90 -17.37
C GLY A 385 -18.52 -14.76 -16.32
N VAL A 386 -17.60 -15.74 -16.22
CA VAL A 386 -16.43 -15.65 -15.35
C VAL A 386 -15.45 -14.58 -15.84
N VAL A 387 -15.23 -14.49 -17.14
CA VAL A 387 -14.36 -13.46 -17.75
C VAL A 387 -14.93 -12.05 -17.55
N ASP A 388 -16.25 -11.89 -17.64
CA ASP A 388 -16.93 -10.62 -17.34
C ASP A 388 -16.75 -10.24 -15.86
N THR A 389 -16.92 -11.21 -14.95
CA THR A 389 -16.66 -11.02 -13.51
C THR A 389 -15.21 -10.63 -13.24
N ASN A 390 -14.24 -11.23 -13.94
CA ASN A 390 -12.82 -10.87 -13.81
C ASN A 390 -12.57 -9.42 -14.26
N THR A 391 -13.26 -8.96 -15.30
CA THR A 391 -13.17 -7.57 -15.78
C THR A 391 -13.71 -6.61 -14.72
N ALA A 392 -14.87 -6.91 -14.12
CA ALA A 392 -15.45 -6.13 -13.03
C ALA A 392 -14.53 -6.09 -11.80
N ASN A 393 -14.00 -7.24 -11.38
CA ASN A 393 -13.06 -7.34 -10.26
C ASN A 393 -11.78 -6.55 -10.53
N ALA A 394 -11.27 -6.59 -11.76
CA ALA A 394 -10.09 -5.82 -12.16
C ALA A 394 -10.35 -4.30 -12.06
N GLN A 395 -11.52 -3.83 -12.50
CA GLN A 395 -11.91 -2.42 -12.35
C GLN A 395 -12.02 -2.01 -10.88
N GLU A 396 -12.60 -2.85 -10.03
CA GLU A 396 -12.71 -2.61 -8.59
C GLU A 396 -11.33 -2.53 -7.93
N VAL A 397 -10.43 -3.47 -8.24
CA VAL A 397 -9.05 -3.46 -7.73
C VAL A 397 -8.31 -2.21 -8.17
N ALA A 398 -8.51 -1.74 -9.41
CA ALA A 398 -7.91 -0.50 -9.88
C ALA A 398 -8.41 0.72 -9.09
N ALA A 399 -9.71 0.79 -8.79
CA ALA A 399 -10.31 1.86 -7.99
C ALA A 399 -9.80 1.85 -6.54
N VAL A 400 -9.79 0.69 -5.88
CA VAL A 400 -9.25 0.53 -4.52
C VAL A 400 -7.76 0.88 -4.47
N SER A 401 -6.99 0.49 -5.48
CA SER A 401 -5.58 0.83 -5.59
C SER A 401 -5.34 2.33 -5.70
N GLU A 402 -6.21 3.06 -6.40
CA GLU A 402 -6.14 4.51 -6.51
C GLU A 402 -6.43 5.20 -5.17
N GLU A 403 -7.45 4.71 -4.44
CA GLU A 403 -7.77 5.19 -3.10
C GLU A 403 -6.61 4.96 -2.13
N LEU A 404 -6.02 3.76 -2.11
CA LEU A 404 -4.84 3.46 -1.28
C LEU A 404 -3.65 4.39 -1.60
N ASN A 405 -3.42 4.71 -2.88
CA ASN A 405 -2.38 5.65 -3.28
C ASN A 405 -2.69 7.08 -2.81
N ASN A 406 -3.96 7.49 -2.77
CA ASN A 406 -4.36 8.79 -2.22
C ASN A 406 -4.19 8.84 -0.69
N GLN A 407 -4.57 7.79 0.02
CA GLN A 407 -4.34 7.67 1.46
C GLN A 407 -2.85 7.68 1.80
N ALA A 408 -2.02 6.97 1.02
CA ALA A 408 -0.57 7.00 1.18
C ALA A 408 0.02 8.40 0.97
N LYS A 409 -0.45 9.15 -0.04
CA LYS A 409 -0.05 10.56 -0.26
C LYS A 409 -0.46 11.48 0.90
N SER A 410 -1.66 11.30 1.44
CA SER A 410 -2.14 12.07 2.59
C SER A 410 -1.29 11.77 3.83
N LEU A 411 -1.00 10.50 4.11
CA LEU A 411 -0.12 10.11 5.21
C LEU A 411 1.31 10.63 5.01
N LYS A 412 1.84 10.60 3.78
CA LYS A 412 3.14 11.21 3.46
C LYS A 412 3.16 12.70 3.76
N ARG A 413 2.07 13.42 3.49
CA ARG A 413 1.93 14.86 3.79
C ARG A 413 1.93 15.12 5.29
N LEU A 414 1.23 14.30 6.07
CA LEU A 414 1.25 14.38 7.53
C LEU A 414 2.66 14.10 8.08
N MET A 415 3.36 13.12 7.50
CA MET A 415 4.75 12.80 7.89
C MET A 415 5.74 13.92 7.59
N LYS A 416 5.50 14.78 6.59
CA LYS A 416 6.36 15.94 6.31
C LYS A 416 6.43 16.95 7.47
N ARG A 417 5.44 16.95 8.38
CA ARG A 417 5.47 17.82 9.57
C ARG A 417 6.56 17.39 10.56
N PHE A 418 7.01 16.14 10.51
CA PHE A 418 8.02 15.61 11.40
C PHE A 418 9.39 15.65 10.73
N GLN A 419 10.34 16.31 11.39
CA GLN A 419 11.72 16.41 10.92
C GLN A 419 12.53 15.29 11.55
N LEU A 420 13.04 14.38 10.73
CA LEU A 420 13.72 13.17 11.17
C LEU A 420 15.24 13.36 11.10
N LYS A 421 15.97 12.56 11.87
CA LYS A 421 17.43 12.58 11.86
C LYS A 421 17.97 12.30 10.45
N GLY A 422 18.74 13.24 9.90
CA GLY A 422 19.32 13.13 8.56
C GLY A 422 18.48 13.75 7.44
N SER A 423 17.30 14.31 7.74
CA SER A 423 16.49 15.05 6.75
C SER A 423 16.84 16.54 6.63
N ARG A 424 17.68 17.08 7.51
CA ARG A 424 18.14 18.49 7.51
C ARG A 424 19.48 18.67 6.81
N ASP A 425 19.58 19.70 5.99
CA ASP A 425 20.86 20.28 5.59
C ASP A 425 21.32 21.25 6.67
N ALA A 426 22.27 20.81 7.51
CA ALA A 426 22.78 21.59 8.64
C ALA A 426 23.37 22.95 8.23
N SER A 427 23.76 23.11 6.96
CA SER A 427 24.29 24.37 6.43
C SER A 427 23.21 25.43 6.24
N LEU A 428 22.00 25.02 5.84
CA LEU A 428 20.87 25.91 5.59
C LEU A 428 20.27 26.44 6.91
N ASP A 429 20.11 25.58 7.91
CA ASP A 429 19.56 25.96 9.22
C ASP A 429 20.45 26.99 9.93
N THR A 430 21.77 26.80 9.88
CA THR A 430 22.74 27.72 10.48
C THR A 430 22.69 29.10 9.81
N ALA A 431 22.50 29.14 8.49
CA ALA A 431 22.37 30.39 7.73
C ALA A 431 21.08 31.14 8.08
N ILE A 432 19.96 30.43 8.25
CA ILE A 432 18.66 31.02 8.61
C ILE A 432 18.71 31.60 10.03
N GLN A 433 19.25 30.86 11.00
CA GLN A 433 19.39 31.34 12.38
C GLN A 433 20.34 32.56 12.46
N ALA A 434 21.46 32.55 11.73
CA ALA A 434 22.38 33.69 11.70
C ALA A 434 21.73 34.94 11.10
N LYS A 435 20.92 34.78 10.04
CA LYS A 435 20.16 35.88 9.42
C LYS A 435 19.11 36.45 10.37
N GLN A 436 18.33 35.60 11.05
CA GLN A 436 17.34 36.04 12.04
C GLN A 436 17.99 36.80 13.21
N ALA A 437 19.10 36.28 13.76
CA ALA A 437 19.83 36.92 14.84
C ALA A 437 20.42 38.29 14.43
N LEU A 438 20.92 38.40 13.20
CA LEU A 438 21.40 39.67 12.65
C LEU A 438 20.25 40.68 12.54
N SER A 439 19.11 40.27 11.96
CA SER A 439 17.92 41.13 11.84
C SER A 439 17.41 41.63 13.20
N ALA A 440 17.34 40.76 14.21
CA ALA A 440 16.92 41.12 15.56
C ALA A 440 17.89 42.14 16.20
N ARG A 441 19.21 41.93 16.06
CA ARG A 441 20.23 42.87 16.58
C ARG A 441 20.18 44.23 15.89
N THR A 442 19.99 44.28 14.58
CA THR A 442 19.83 45.54 13.83
C THR A 442 18.55 46.28 14.25
N LEU A 443 17.44 45.56 14.42
CA LEU A 443 16.20 46.15 14.91
C LEU A 443 16.35 46.69 16.34
N MET A 444 17.03 45.94 17.21
CA MET A 444 17.31 46.35 18.58
C MET A 444 18.07 47.69 18.63
N GLN A 445 19.08 47.88 17.77
CA GLN A 445 19.80 49.16 17.69
C GLN A 445 18.89 50.31 17.26
N ARG A 446 18.06 50.10 16.23
CA ARG A 446 17.09 51.12 15.77
C ARG A 446 16.08 51.49 16.85
N LEU A 447 15.58 50.50 17.58
CA LEU A 447 14.63 50.73 18.67
C LEU A 447 15.27 51.52 19.82
N LYS A 448 16.53 51.24 20.16
CA LYS A 448 17.27 52.01 21.18
C LYS A 448 17.42 53.48 20.82
N GLU A 449 17.66 53.77 19.53
CA GLU A 449 17.74 55.15 19.03
C GLU A 449 16.36 55.83 19.05
N ALA A 450 15.31 55.14 18.58
CA ALA A 450 13.96 55.69 18.49
C ALA A 450 13.30 55.91 19.87
N LEU A 451 13.64 55.10 20.86
CA LEU A 451 13.11 55.19 22.24
C LEU A 451 13.80 56.27 23.08
N SER A 452 14.82 56.96 22.56
CA SER A 452 15.54 58.02 23.29
C SER A 452 14.68 59.23 23.68
N GLY A 453 13.49 59.42 23.08
CA GLY A 453 12.55 60.49 23.43
C GLY A 453 11.52 60.11 24.52
N CYS A 454 11.12 61.07 25.35
CA CYS A 454 10.28 60.86 26.55
C CYS A 454 8.76 60.68 26.31
N ASN A 455 8.31 60.18 25.17
CA ASN A 455 6.87 60.07 24.87
C ASN A 455 6.30 58.66 25.18
N VAL A 456 5.82 58.49 26.41
CA VAL A 456 5.31 57.20 26.95
C VAL A 456 4.00 56.74 26.28
N SER A 457 3.19 57.66 25.71
CA SER A 457 1.90 57.31 25.08
C SER A 457 2.00 56.81 23.62
N GLY A 458 3.22 56.57 23.10
CA GLY A 458 3.47 56.21 21.71
C GLY A 458 4.16 54.86 21.47
N TYR A 459 4.42 54.07 22.52
CA TYR A 459 5.22 52.84 22.40
C TYR A 459 4.61 51.81 21.45
N ASP A 460 3.32 51.50 21.57
CA ASP A 460 2.66 50.49 20.73
C ASP A 460 2.72 50.84 19.24
N ALA A 461 2.52 52.11 18.88
CA ALA A 461 2.58 52.56 17.49
C ALA A 461 4.00 52.49 16.91
N LEU A 462 5.01 52.84 17.72
CA LEU A 462 6.42 52.71 17.36
C LEU A 462 6.80 51.24 17.15
N LEU A 463 6.44 50.37 18.11
CA LEU A 463 6.68 48.94 18.02
C LEU A 463 5.95 48.31 16.83
N LYS A 464 4.73 48.73 16.51
CA LYS A 464 3.98 48.18 15.36
C LYS A 464 4.65 48.49 14.03
N ASN A 465 5.18 49.70 13.86
CA ASN A 465 5.96 50.05 12.67
C ASN A 465 7.29 49.28 12.62
N ALA A 466 7.95 49.12 13.76
CA ALA A 466 9.23 48.43 13.87
C ALA A 466 9.12 46.92 13.59
N VAL A 467 8.14 46.23 14.17
CA VAL A 467 7.96 44.78 14.00
C VAL A 467 7.65 44.44 12.54
N ASN A 468 6.81 45.22 11.87
CA ASN A 468 6.43 44.99 10.48
C ASN A 468 7.53 45.36 9.48
N SER A 469 8.57 46.10 9.91
CA SER A 469 9.73 46.41 9.07
C SER A 469 10.71 45.23 8.91
N VAL A 470 10.57 44.18 9.75
CA VAL A 470 11.45 43.01 9.78
C VAL A 470 10.60 41.74 9.80
N PRO A 471 10.44 41.05 8.65
CA PRO A 471 9.59 39.86 8.55
C PRO A 471 10.00 38.69 9.44
N SER A 472 11.25 38.67 9.92
CA SER A 472 11.78 37.61 10.79
C SER A 472 11.46 37.81 12.28
N ILE A 473 10.65 38.82 12.65
CA ILE A 473 10.25 39.08 14.04
C ILE A 473 8.79 38.66 14.26
N GLU A 474 8.56 37.93 15.34
CA GLU A 474 7.24 37.49 15.80
C GLU A 474 6.54 38.63 16.54
N CYS A 475 7.20 39.19 17.58
CA CYS A 475 6.63 40.28 18.36
C CYS A 475 7.67 41.16 19.06
N LEU A 476 7.22 42.31 19.53
CA LEU A 476 7.99 43.27 20.32
C LEU A 476 7.21 43.69 21.56
N TYR A 477 7.91 43.93 22.66
CA TYR A 477 7.34 44.53 23.87
C TYR A 477 8.41 45.22 24.73
N LEU A 478 7.97 46.11 25.61
CA LEU A 478 8.82 46.89 26.52
C LEU A 478 8.48 46.58 27.97
N ILE A 479 9.52 46.46 28.80
CA ILE A 479 9.43 46.24 30.25
C ILE A 479 10.21 47.36 30.96
N ASP A 480 9.70 47.90 32.07
CA ASP A 480 10.42 48.86 32.91
C ASP A 480 11.50 48.21 33.79
N GLU A 481 12.18 49.00 34.64
CA GLU A 481 13.27 48.50 35.48
C GLU A 481 12.79 47.64 36.66
N GLU A 482 11.53 47.78 37.05
CA GLU A 482 10.83 46.98 38.05
C GLU A 482 10.36 45.63 37.50
N GLY A 483 10.41 45.45 36.18
CA GLY A 483 9.99 44.22 35.51
C GLY A 483 8.52 44.20 35.14
N ILE A 484 7.84 45.34 35.09
CA ILE A 484 6.45 45.46 34.65
C ILE A 484 6.42 45.81 33.16
N GLN A 485 5.59 45.11 32.39
CA GLN A 485 5.42 45.42 30.97
C GLN A 485 4.71 46.78 30.82
N VAL A 486 5.25 47.66 29.98
CA VAL A 486 4.73 49.03 29.77
C VAL A 486 4.13 49.25 28.38
N SER A 487 4.27 48.28 27.48
CA SER A 487 3.61 48.24 26.17
C SER A 487 2.68 47.03 26.06
N SER A 488 1.83 47.00 25.04
CA SER A 488 1.24 45.73 24.60
C SER A 488 2.31 44.83 23.96
N THR A 489 2.06 43.52 23.93
CA THR A 489 2.85 42.63 23.06
C THR A 489 2.43 42.83 21.61
N VAL A 490 3.26 43.54 20.84
CA VAL A 490 2.96 43.93 19.47
C VAL A 490 3.46 42.87 18.49
N MET A 491 2.54 42.09 17.95
CA MET A 491 2.80 41.03 16.98
C MET A 491 3.02 41.59 15.57
N SER A 492 3.85 40.91 14.78
CA SER A 492 3.96 41.13 13.35
C SER A 492 2.70 40.66 12.62
N ASP A 493 2.39 41.29 11.49
CA ASP A 493 1.22 40.90 10.68
C ASP A 493 1.35 39.46 10.14
N ALA A 494 2.58 38.96 9.97
CA ALA A 494 2.86 37.58 9.61
C ALA A 494 2.51 36.63 10.76
N ALA A 495 3.03 36.87 11.97
CA ALA A 495 2.77 36.04 13.14
C ALA A 495 1.29 36.04 13.57
N SER A 496 0.58 37.16 13.35
CA SER A 496 -0.83 37.30 13.74
C SER A 496 -1.79 36.30 13.08
N LYS A 497 -1.37 35.65 11.99
CA LYS A 497 -2.19 34.67 11.26
C LYS A 497 -2.11 33.27 11.86
N ASP A 498 -1.04 32.98 12.61
CA ASP A 498 -0.73 31.66 13.15
C ASP A 498 -0.87 31.61 14.68
N VAL A 499 -1.58 32.59 15.26
CA VAL A 499 -1.79 32.69 16.71
C VAL A 499 -2.79 31.62 17.17
N SER A 500 -2.43 30.86 18.20
CA SER A 500 -3.30 29.87 18.82
C SER A 500 -4.53 30.53 19.47
N GLU A 501 -5.69 29.87 19.39
CA GLU A 501 -6.94 30.38 19.99
C GLU A 501 -6.86 30.57 21.51
N GLU A 502 -5.90 29.91 22.16
CA GLU A 502 -5.66 29.98 23.61
C GLU A 502 -4.66 31.07 24.02
N PHE A 503 -4.01 31.74 23.05
CA PHE A 503 -3.00 32.75 23.35
C PHE A 503 -3.62 34.11 23.70
N THR A 504 -3.35 34.56 24.92
CA THR A 504 -3.59 35.96 25.34
C THR A 504 -2.26 36.71 25.39
N PRO A 505 -2.04 37.74 24.53
CA PRO A 505 -0.84 38.56 24.60
C PRO A 505 -0.74 39.26 25.96
N ALA A 506 0.47 39.41 26.47
CA ALA A 506 0.70 40.14 27.71
C ALA A 506 0.31 41.63 27.52
N MET A 507 -0.34 42.19 28.54
CA MET A 507 -0.80 43.57 28.55
C MET A 507 0.09 44.44 29.45
N PRO A 508 0.07 45.78 29.27
CA PRO A 508 0.71 46.67 30.21
C PRO A 508 0.25 46.40 31.65
N GLY A 509 1.19 46.24 32.58
CA GLY A 509 0.94 45.87 33.98
C GLY A 509 1.31 44.43 34.35
N ASP A 510 1.55 43.56 33.36
CA ASP A 510 2.00 42.19 33.62
C ASP A 510 3.44 42.15 34.15
N CYS A 511 3.71 41.25 35.11
CA CYS A 511 5.01 41.16 35.77
C CYS A 511 5.92 40.11 35.13
N HIS A 512 7.07 40.58 34.65
CA HIS A 512 8.14 39.82 34.01
C HIS A 512 9.47 39.86 34.79
N ALA A 513 9.48 40.39 36.01
CA ALA A 513 10.67 40.56 36.84
C ALA A 513 11.48 39.25 37.04
N ALA A 514 10.80 38.10 37.04
CA ALA A 514 11.43 36.78 37.18
C ALA A 514 11.91 36.15 35.86
N LYS A 515 11.65 36.77 34.70
CA LYS A 515 12.00 36.21 33.39
C LYS A 515 13.50 36.34 33.12
N LYS A 516 14.11 35.26 32.64
CA LYS A 516 15.56 35.18 32.39
C LYS A 516 16.06 36.21 31.38
N TYR A 517 15.32 36.44 30.30
CA TYR A 517 15.70 37.45 29.30
C TYR A 517 15.73 38.86 29.90
N PHE A 518 14.78 39.17 30.80
CA PHE A 518 14.72 40.45 31.49
C PHE A 518 15.89 40.63 32.47
N THR A 519 16.10 39.68 33.38
CA THR A 519 17.16 39.77 34.40
C THR A 519 18.55 39.79 33.77
N LYS A 520 18.78 39.04 32.68
CA LYS A 520 20.04 39.06 31.94
C LYS A 520 20.27 40.39 31.21
N ALA A 521 19.24 40.97 30.59
CA ALA A 521 19.36 42.28 29.95
C ALA A 521 19.75 43.38 30.94
N LEU A 522 19.22 43.35 32.18
CA LEU A 522 19.62 44.28 33.24
C LEU A 522 21.08 44.08 33.67
N LYS A 523 21.51 42.83 33.87
CA LYS A 523 22.90 42.51 34.29
C LYS A 523 23.93 42.90 33.22
N LEU A 524 23.57 42.80 31.93
CA LEU A 524 24.45 43.13 30.81
C LEU A 524 24.57 44.63 30.52
N GLY A 525 23.82 45.49 31.22
CA GLY A 525 24.06 46.94 31.24
C GLY A 525 23.93 47.66 29.89
N GLY A 526 23.33 47.02 28.88
CA GLY A 526 23.16 47.58 27.54
C GLY A 526 23.57 46.64 26.40
N GLU A 527 24.29 45.54 26.65
CA GLU A 527 24.51 44.53 25.61
C GLU A 527 23.23 43.74 25.29
N VAL A 528 23.14 43.21 24.06
CA VAL A 528 21.99 42.40 23.63
C VAL A 528 22.14 40.98 24.17
N TYR A 529 21.25 40.60 25.07
CA TYR A 529 21.06 39.22 25.47
C TYR A 529 20.26 38.48 24.42
N GLN A 530 20.70 37.27 24.06
CA GLN A 530 19.91 36.34 23.26
C GLN A 530 19.49 35.19 24.19
N SER A 531 18.18 34.95 24.26
CA SER A 531 17.67 33.79 24.97
C SER A 531 17.99 32.52 24.20
N GLU A 532 17.89 31.43 24.94
CA GLU A 532 17.81 30.12 24.35
C GLU A 532 16.47 29.92 23.64
N GLU A 533 16.35 28.81 22.90
CA GLU A 533 15.11 28.45 22.20
C GLU A 533 14.00 28.05 23.18
N TYR A 534 12.79 28.54 22.93
CA TYR A 534 11.60 28.21 23.71
C TYR A 534 10.37 28.10 22.81
N ILE A 535 9.31 27.45 23.30
CA ILE A 535 8.02 27.40 22.60
C ILE A 535 7.30 28.74 22.79
N SER A 536 7.02 29.45 21.70
CA SER A 536 6.15 30.63 21.76
C SER A 536 4.74 30.20 22.18
N GLY A 537 4.19 30.86 23.19
CA GLY A 537 2.78 30.68 23.55
C GLY A 537 1.83 31.16 22.44
N ALA A 538 2.30 32.05 21.56
CA ALA A 538 1.49 32.59 20.47
C ALA A 538 1.38 31.62 19.30
N THR A 539 2.52 31.18 18.76
CA THR A 539 2.57 30.39 17.53
C THR A 539 2.85 28.91 17.77
N GLY A 540 3.21 28.52 18.99
CA GLY A 540 3.57 27.14 19.34
C GLY A 540 4.89 26.66 18.73
N GLY A 541 5.63 27.51 18.01
CA GLY A 541 6.91 27.13 17.40
C GLY A 541 8.14 27.45 18.26
N LEU A 542 9.34 27.16 17.74
CA LEU A 542 10.62 27.44 18.41
C LEU A 542 11.09 28.88 18.13
N CYS A 543 11.08 29.73 19.15
CA CYS A 543 11.47 31.13 19.09
C CYS A 543 12.70 31.43 19.95
N ARG A 544 13.31 32.60 19.74
CA ARG A 544 14.33 33.20 20.61
C ARG A 544 13.97 34.66 20.91
N THR A 545 14.19 35.06 22.15
CA THR A 545 14.01 36.44 22.62
C THR A 545 15.35 37.14 22.63
N PHE A 546 15.46 38.25 21.92
CA PHE A 546 16.56 39.20 22.07
C PHE A 546 16.11 40.31 22.99
N SER A 547 16.88 40.58 24.04
CA SER A 547 16.54 41.59 25.02
C SER A 547 17.73 42.47 25.36
N ALA A 548 17.50 43.76 25.56
CA ALA A 548 18.55 44.68 25.92
C ALA A 548 18.01 45.84 26.74
N LEU A 549 18.79 46.26 27.74
CA LEU A 549 18.52 47.50 28.47
C LEU A 549 18.76 48.70 27.55
N CYS A 550 17.79 49.60 27.55
CA CYS A 550 17.79 50.90 26.90
C CYS A 550 17.58 51.97 27.98
N THR A 551 18.57 52.83 28.18
CA THR A 551 18.47 53.96 29.09
C THR A 551 18.10 55.20 28.27
N THR A 552 16.95 55.77 28.58
CA THR A 552 16.46 57.01 27.96
C THR A 552 16.62 58.16 28.96
N GLU A 553 16.37 59.40 28.55
CA GLU A 553 16.39 60.55 29.47
C GLU A 553 15.32 60.47 30.57
N CYS A 554 14.25 59.70 30.36
CA CYS A 554 13.08 59.66 31.24
C CYS A 554 12.78 58.29 31.89
N ALA A 555 13.33 57.19 31.36
CA ALA A 555 13.07 55.85 31.86
C ALA A 555 14.17 54.85 31.46
N ARG A 556 14.29 53.78 32.24
CA ARG A 556 15.10 52.60 31.91
C ARG A 556 14.16 51.49 31.45
N LEU A 557 14.29 51.09 30.20
CA LEU A 557 13.40 50.12 29.56
C LEU A 557 14.20 48.93 29.04
N VAL A 558 13.69 47.72 29.22
CA VAL A 558 14.17 46.54 28.53
C VAL A 558 13.32 46.34 27.29
N VAL A 559 13.96 46.42 26.12
CA VAL A 559 13.34 46.08 24.84
C VAL A 559 13.43 44.58 24.65
N CYS A 560 12.31 43.93 24.34
CA CYS A 560 12.25 42.50 24.05
C CYS A 560 11.77 42.27 22.61
N ILE A 561 12.46 41.40 21.89
CA ILE A 561 12.23 41.05 20.49
C ILE A 561 12.18 39.55 20.36
N ASP A 562 11.02 38.99 20.05
CA ASP A 562 10.88 37.57 19.79
C ASP A 562 10.98 37.34 18.27
N THR A 563 11.91 36.49 17.83
CA THR A 563 12.07 36.16 16.40
C THR A 563 11.05 35.13 15.95
N MET A 564 10.59 35.19 14.70
CA MET A 564 9.64 34.22 14.12
C MET A 564 10.01 32.77 14.40
N CYS A 565 9.01 32.05 14.89
CA CYS A 565 9.06 30.67 15.30
C CYS A 565 9.07 29.72 14.09
N GLY A 566 10.18 29.02 13.87
CA GLY A 566 10.29 28.03 12.81
C GLY A 566 11.03 28.50 11.55
N ILE A 567 11.65 27.53 10.89
CA ILE A 567 12.31 27.68 9.60
C ILE A 567 11.22 27.54 8.54
N GLU A 568 10.46 28.61 8.28
CA GLU A 568 9.75 28.69 6.99
C GLU A 568 10.80 28.95 5.91
N VAL A 569 11.29 27.86 5.32
CA VAL A 569 11.81 27.91 3.95
C VAL A 569 10.58 28.01 3.05
N ASN A 570 10.19 29.24 2.73
CA ASN A 570 9.58 29.51 1.43
C ASN A 570 10.65 30.07 0.51
#